data_AF-A0ABC9PEC9-F1
#
_entry.id   AF-A0ABC9PEC9-F1
#
_cell.length_a   1.000
_cell.length_b   1.000
_cell.length_c   1.000
_cell.angle_alpha   90.00
_cell.angle_beta   90.00
_cell.angle_gamma   90.00
#
_symmetry.space_group_name_H-M   'P 1'
#
loop_
_entity.id
_entity.type
_entity.pdbx_description
1 polymer ?
#
loop_
_entity_poly.entity_id
_entity_poly.type
_entity_poly.pdbx_seq_one_letter_code
_entity_poly.pdbx_strand_id
1 'polypeptide(L)' 'MFLLIFLLILFFVGVLLCSLSFLIKKQPGWQMLSLILGSLLTASPFLLAAYLLWLMKTI' A
#
# COMPACT_ATOMS: atom_id res chain seq x y z
N MET A 1 10.10 16.56 0.64
CA MET A 1 10.04 15.79 1.90
C MET A 1 8.62 15.41 2.29
N PHE A 2 7.64 16.33 2.25
CA PHE A 2 6.25 16.06 2.66
C PHE A 2 5.59 14.88 1.91
N LEU A 3 5.72 14.82 0.58
CA LEU A 3 5.16 13.75 -0.25
C LEU A 3 5.73 12.36 0.10
N LEU A 4 7.03 12.30 0.42
CA LEU A 4 7.75 11.08 0.76
C LEU A 4 7.31 10.54 2.13
N ILE A 5 7.07 11.45 3.09
CA ILE A 5 6.48 11.12 4.39
C ILE A 5 5.06 10.57 4.21
N PHE A 6 4.23 11.20 3.38
CA PHE A 6 2.88 10.73 3.10
C PHE A 6 2.86 9.33 2.48
N LEU A 7 3.75 9.06 1.52
CA LEU A 7 3.94 7.74 0.90
C LEU A 7 4.35 6.67 1.91
N LEU A 8 5.27 7.00 2.82
CA LEU A 8 5.70 6.13 3.91
C LEU A 8 4.54 5.79 4.85
N ILE A 9 3.74 6.79 5.24
CA ILE A 9 2.55 6.59 6.06
C ILE A 9 1.56 5.67 5.34
N LEU A 10 1.29 5.91 4.06
CA LEU A 10 0.37 5.09 3.25
C LEU A 10 0.83 3.64 3.18
N PHE A 11 2.14 3.42 2.98
CA PHE A 11 2.76 2.10 2.99
C PHE A 11 2.58 1.40 4.33
N PHE A 12 2.92 2.06 5.44
CA PHE A 12 2.79 1.49 6.78
C PHE A 12 1.33 1.14 7.12
N VAL A 13 0.38 2.00 6.74
CA VAL A 13 -1.05 1.73 6.92
C VAL A 13 -1.48 0.49 6.13
N GLY A 14 -1.03 0.35 4.88
CA GLY A 14 -1.29 -0.83 4.06
C GLY A 14 -0.72 -2.12 4.67
N VAL A 15 0.52 -2.09 5.17
CA VAL A 15 1.15 -3.24 5.84
C VAL A 15 0.40 -3.61 7.12
N LEU A 16 -0.03 -2.63 7.91
CA LEU A 16 -0.82 -2.84 9.13
C LEU A 16 -2.18 -3.50 8.82
N LEU A 17 -2.91 -2.99 7.82
CA LEU A 17 -4.15 -3.58 7.33
C LEU A 17 -3.95 -5.03 6.89
N CYS A 18 -2.89 -5.28 6.11
CA CYS A 18 -2.58 -6.62 5.64
C CYS A 18 -2.26 -7.57 6.82
N SER A 19 -1.50 -7.11 7.81
CA SER A 19 -1.14 -7.88 9.01
C SER A 19 -2.35 -8.17 9.91
N LEU A 20 -3.22 -7.18 10.12
CA LEU A 20 -4.47 -7.32 10.87
C LEU A 20 -5.43 -8.29 10.19
N SER A 21 -5.41 -8.35 8.86
CA SER A 21 -6.22 -9.31 8.09
C SER A 21 -5.91 -10.76 8.47
N PHE A 22 -4.63 -11.09 8.75
CA PHE A 22 -4.23 -12.43 9.19
C PHE A 22 -4.67 -12.77 10.61
N LEU A 23 -4.91 -11.76 11.46
CA LEU A 23 -5.46 -11.93 12.81
C LEU A 23 -6.98 -12.18 12.79
N ILE A 24 -7.68 -11.69 11.78
CA ILE A 24 -9.13 -11.88 11.62
C ILE A 24 -9.41 -13.27 11.03
N LYS A 25 -9.42 -14.30 11.89
CA LYS A 25 -9.76 -15.68 11.51
C LYS A 25 -11.25 -15.96 11.34
N LYS A 26 -12.12 -15.06 11.82
CA LYS A 26 -13.57 -15.34 11.96
C LYS A 26 -14.40 -15.19 10.69
N GLN A 27 -13.97 -14.37 9.73
CA GLN A 27 -14.75 -14.10 8.51
C GLN A 27 -13.84 -13.98 7.27
N PRO A 28 -13.80 -15.02 6.41
CA PRO A 28 -12.89 -15.04 5.26
C PRO A 28 -13.16 -13.92 4.25
N GLY A 29 -14.41 -13.46 4.12
CA GLY A 29 -14.75 -12.35 3.23
C GLY A 29 -14.12 -11.01 3.64
N TRP A 30 -14.15 -10.69 4.94
CA TRP A 30 -13.52 -9.48 5.47
C TRP A 30 -12.00 -9.54 5.43
N GLN A 31 -11.44 -10.74 5.66
CA GLN A 31 -10.01 -10.98 5.51
C GLN A 31 -9.56 -10.73 4.07
N MET A 32 -10.31 -11.22 3.08
CA MET A 32 -9.96 -11.06 1.66
C MET A 32 -10.07 -9.60 1.19
N LEU A 33 -11.12 -8.88 1.60
CA LEU A 33 -11.27 -7.44 1.33
C LEU A 33 -10.13 -6.63 1.94
N SER A 34 -9.78 -6.90 3.20
CA SER A 34 -8.71 -6.19 3.89
C SER A 34 -7.32 -6.50 3.31
N LEU A 35 -7.09 -7.72 2.83
CA LEU A 35 -5.89 -8.09 2.06
C LEU A 35 -5.79 -7.34 0.74
N ILE A 36 -6.88 -7.26 -0.02
CA ILE A 36 -6.92 -6.54 -1.30
C ILE A 36 -6.68 -5.04 -1.08
N LEU A 37 -7.36 -4.44 -0.10
CA LEU A 37 -7.17 -3.02 0.23
C LEU A 37 -5.77 -2.73 0.75
N GLY A 38 -5.25 -3.57 1.66
CA GLY A 38 -3.91 -3.43 2.21
C GLY A 38 -2.83 -3.55 1.14
N SER A 39 -2.95 -4.52 0.23
CA SER A 39 -2.01 -4.70 -0.89
C SER A 39 -2.08 -3.58 -1.93
N LEU A 40 -3.28 -3.02 -2.20
CA LEU A 40 -3.43 -1.87 -3.07
C LEU A 40 -2.72 -0.63 -2.48
N LEU A 41 -2.89 -0.41 -1.16
CA LEU A 41 -2.27 0.69 -0.44
C LEU A 41 -0.74 0.54 -0.38
N THR A 42 -0.21 -0.67 -0.20
CA THR A 42 1.24 -0.89 -0.23
C THR A 42 1.84 -0.79 -1.63
N ALA A 43 1.10 -1.15 -2.69
CA ALA A 43 1.57 -1.07 -4.07
C ALA A 43 1.59 0.38 -4.61
N SER A 44 0.63 1.21 -4.18
CA SER A 44 0.51 2.63 -4.57
C SER A 44 1.83 3.44 -4.50
N PRO A 45 2.60 3.42 -3.40
CA PRO A 45 3.86 4.15 -3.33
C PRO A 45 4.93 3.66 -4.30
N PHE A 46 4.99 2.36 -4.60
CA PHE A 46 5.94 1.82 -5.58
C PHE A 46 5.55 2.20 -7.00
N LEU A 47 4.24 2.20 -7.31
CA LEU A 47 3.74 2.63 -8.62
C LEU A 47 4.06 4.11 -8.86
N LEU A 48 3.85 4.96 -7.85
CA LEU A 48 4.18 6.38 -7.95
C LEU A 48 5.69 6.60 -8.09
N ALA A 49 6.52 5.84 -7.38
CA ALA A 49 7.97 5.89 -7.54
C ALA A 49 8.40 5.47 -8.95
N ALA A 50 7.82 4.40 -9.50
CA ALA A 50 8.09 3.95 -10.87
C ALA A 50 7.68 5.00 -11.91
N TYR A 51 6.53 5.65 -11.72
CA TYR A 51 6.09 6.75 -12.57
C TYR A 51 7.05 7.94 -12.52
N LEU A 52 7.50 8.35 -11.33
CA LEU A 52 8.46 9.45 -11.20
C LEU A 52 9.82 9.12 -11.85
N LEU A 53 10.30 7.88 -11.69
CA LEU A 53 11.53 7.41 -12.35
C LEU A 53 11.38 7.38 -13.87
N TRP A 54 10.22 6.95 -14.38
CA TRP A 54 9.92 6.99 -15.80
C TRP A 54 9.93 8.41 -16.33
N LEU A 55 9.26 9.33 -15.63
CA LEU A 55 9.13 10.73 -16.02
C LEU A 55 10.49 11.44 -16.06
N MET A 56 11.37 11.14 -15.10
CA MET A 56 12.77 11.59 -15.11
C MET A 56 13.60 11.04 -16.26
N LYS A 57 13.26 9.86 -16.82
CA LYS A 57 13.97 9.26 -17.95
C LYS A 57 13.51 9.84 -19.30
N THR A 58 12.28 10.34 -19.37
CA THR A 58 11.68 10.92 -20.58
C THR A 58 11.94 12.41 -20.77
N ILE A 59 12.45 13.10 -19.74
CA ILE A 59 12.85 14.51 -19.76
C ILE A 59 14.37 14.58 -19.96
#